data_AF-A0A1Y2SDK2-F1
#
_entry.id   AF-A0A1Y2SDK2-F1
#
_cell.length_a   1.000
_cell.length_b   1.000
_cell.length_c   1.000
_cell.angle_alpha   90.00
_cell.angle_beta   90.00
_cell.angle_gamma   90.00
#
_symmetry.space_group_name_H-M   'P 1'
#
loop_
_entity.id
_entity.type
_entity.pdbx_description
1 polymer ?
#
loop_
_entity_poly.entity_id
_entity_poly.type
_entity_poly.pdbx_seq_one_letter_code
_entity_poly.pdbx_strand_id
1 'polypeptide(L)' 'MNNKKEITVEVDEFLVNENALNAVVNALGYSKEQFVAELRKAQKHQGLKYITFEADDTEYNIHENND' A
#
# COMPACT_ATOMS: atom_id res chain seq x y z
N MET A 1 -17.38 -4.94 17.62
CA MET A 1 -16.47 -3.80 17.35
C MET A 1 -15.43 -4.32 16.37
N ASN A 2 -15.45 -3.89 15.11
CA ASN A 2 -14.41 -4.27 14.15
C ASN A 2 -13.20 -3.38 14.43
N ASN A 3 -12.20 -3.91 15.14
CA ASN A 3 -10.88 -3.29 15.26
C ASN A 3 -10.08 -3.53 13.98
N LYS A 4 -10.56 -3.02 12.84
CA LYS A 4 -9.73 -3.02 11.63
C LYS A 4 -8.64 -1.97 11.83
N LYS A 5 -7.38 -2.39 11.72
CA LYS A 5 -6.25 -1.45 11.77
C LYS A 5 -6.11 -0.82 10.39
N GLU A 6 -6.07 0.50 10.34
CA GLU A 6 -5.79 1.23 9.10
C GLU A 6 -4.31 1.56 9.04
N ILE A 7 -3.65 1.16 7.96
CA ILE A 7 -2.25 1.48 7.71
C ILE A 7 -2.21 2.50 6.58
N THR A 8 -1.70 3.69 6.87
CA THR A 8 -1.53 4.74 5.87
C THR A 8 -0.05 4.93 5.57
N VAL A 9 0.31 4.86 4.28
CA VAL A 9 1.68 5.03 3.79
C VAL A 9 1.73 6.05 2.66
N GLU A 10 2.88 6.70 2.48
CA GLU A 10 3.08 7.56 1.31
C GLU A 10 3.12 6.73 0.03
N VAL A 11 2.59 7.27 -1.07
CA VAL A 11 2.61 6.57 -2.36
C VAL A 11 4.04 6.22 -2.79
N ASP A 12 5.00 7.12 -2.56
CA ASP A 12 6.40 6.86 -2.89
C ASP A 12 7.01 5.75 -2.03
N GLU A 13 6.63 5.66 -0.76
CA GLU A 13 7.03 4.57 0.15
C GLU A 13 6.40 3.24 -0.27
N PHE A 14 5.12 3.26 -0.65
CA PHE A 14 4.45 2.07 -1.17
C PHE A 14 5.13 1.55 -2.44
N LEU A 15 5.52 2.45 -3.35
CA LEU A 15 6.13 2.08 -4.63
C LEU A 15 7.53 1.46 -4.50
N VAL A 16 8.26 1.74 -3.42
CA VAL A 16 9.56 1.08 -3.15
C VAL A 16 9.40 -0.29 -2.48
N ASN A 17 8.24 -0.58 -1.89
CA ASN A 17 7.94 -1.90 -1.31
C ASN A 17 7.46 -2.86 -2.40
N GLU A 18 8.40 -3.55 -3.05
CA GLU A 18 8.10 -4.46 -4.15
C GLU A 18 7.15 -5.59 -3.78
N ASN A 19 7.22 -6.10 -2.55
CA ASN A 19 6.34 -7.17 -2.08
C ASN A 19 4.89 -6.70 -1.99
N ALA A 20 4.67 -5.53 -1.38
CA ALA A 20 3.33 -4.95 -1.27
C ALA A 20 2.76 -4.58 -2.64
N LEU A 21 3.59 -3.96 -3.50
CA LEU A 21 3.20 -3.63 -4.86
C LEU A 21 2.83 -4.87 -5.67
N ASN A 22 3.63 -5.94 -5.60
CA ASN A 22 3.34 -7.21 -6.27
C ASN A 22 2.06 -7.87 -5.76
N ALA A 23 1.81 -7.83 -4.44
CA ALA A 23 0.58 -8.36 -3.86
C ALA A 23 -0.66 -7.63 -4.40
N VAL A 24 -0.62 -6.29 -4.42
CA VAL A 24 -1.72 -5.45 -4.89
C VAL A 24 -1.98 -5.63 -6.38
N VAL A 25 -0.94 -5.61 -7.23
CA VAL A 25 -1.11 -5.74 -8.69
C VAL A 25 -1.67 -7.13 -9.06
N ASN A 26 -1.22 -8.18 -8.36
CA ASN A 26 -1.74 -9.54 -8.55
C ASN A 26 -3.20 -9.65 -8.12
N ALA A 27 -3.57 -9.07 -6.96
CA ALA A 27 -4.94 -9.09 -6.47
C ALA A 27 -5.91 -8.33 -7.40
N LEU A 28 -5.44 -7.22 -7.99
CA LEU A 28 -6.24 -6.39 -8.89
C LEU A 28 -6.20 -6.86 -10.35
N GLY A 29 -5.34 -7.82 -10.71
CA GLY A 29 -5.18 -8.29 -12.09
C GLY A 29 -4.53 -7.28 -13.04
N TYR A 30 -3.77 -6.31 -12.50
CA TYR A 30 -3.02 -5.34 -13.28
C TYR A 30 -1.58 -5.80 -13.49
N SER A 31 -0.94 -5.32 -14.56
CA SER A 31 0.53 -5.35 -14.59
C SER A 31 1.10 -4.31 -13.62
N LYS A 32 2.28 -4.59 -13.07
CA LYS A 32 3.01 -3.64 -12.20
C LYS A 32 3.15 -2.27 -12.87
N GLU A 33 3.53 -2.24 -14.14
CA GLU A 33 3.72 -1.01 -14.90
C GLU A 33 2.42 -0.20 -15.05
N GLN A 34 1.30 -0.85 -15.38
CA GLN A 34 0.00 -0.20 -15.53
C GLN A 34 -0.48 0.41 -14.21
N PHE A 35 -0.35 -0.34 -13.12
CA PHE A 35 -0.74 0.15 -11.81
C PHE A 35 0.09 1.36 -11.38
N VAL A 36 1.42 1.28 -11.52
CA VAL A 36 2.32 2.39 -11.18
C VAL A 36 2.02 3.64 -12.03
N ALA A 37 1.72 3.47 -13.32
CA ALA A 37 1.39 4.58 -14.21
C ALA A 37 0.12 5.32 -13.77
N GLU A 38 -0.97 4.60 -13.46
CA GLU A 38 -2.21 5.22 -12.99
C GLU A 38 -2.03 5.82 -11.59
N LEU A 39 -1.25 5.19 -10.71
CA LEU A 39 -0.95 5.73 -9.38
C LEU A 39 -0.19 7.06 -9.48
N ARG A 40 0.86 7.12 -10.31
CA ARG A 40 1.64 8.34 -10.58
C ARG A 40 0.80 9.44 -11.21
N LYS A 41 -0.12 9.07 -12.10
CA LYS A 41 -1.10 10.00 -12.69
C LYS A 41 -2.05 10.55 -11.61
N ALA A 42 -2.53 9.72 -10.70
CA ALA A 42 -3.33 10.18 -9.56
C ALA A 42 -2.54 11.13 -8.64
N GLN A 43 -1.25 10.87 -8.37
CA GLN A 43 -0.41 11.81 -7.63
C GLN A 43 -0.31 13.17 -8.34
N LYS A 44 -0.02 13.16 -9.64
CA LYS A 44 0.20 14.38 -10.43
C LYS A 44 -1.07 15.20 -10.64
N HIS A 45 -2.19 14.53 -10.94
CA HIS A 45 -3.42 15.20 -11.39
C HIS A 45 -4.45 15.39 -10.28
N GLN A 46 -4.42 14.54 -9.24
CA GLN A 46 -5.41 14.55 -8.17
C GLN A 46 -4.77 14.85 -6.80
N GLY A 47 -3.45 15.04 -6.74
CA GLY A 47 -2.75 15.31 -5.49
C GLY A 47 -2.75 14.11 -4.54
N LEU A 48 -2.94 12.89 -5.05
CA LEU A 48 -2.87 11.68 -4.22
C LEU A 48 -1.47 11.59 -3.60
N LYS A 49 -1.39 11.65 -2.28
CA LYS A 49 -0.11 11.56 -1.55
C LYS A 49 0.01 10.28 -0.73
N TYR A 50 -1.11 9.76 -0.25
CA TYR A 50 -1.17 8.65 0.68
C TYR A 50 -2.09 7.55 0.17
N ILE A 51 -1.83 6.31 0.58
CA ILE A 51 -2.71 5.15 0.40
C ILE A 51 -2.99 4.57 1.78
N THR A 52 -4.26 4.24 2.04
CA THR A 52 -4.70 3.61 3.28
C THR A 52 -5.16 2.19 2.99
N PHE A 53 -4.63 1.23 3.74
CA PHE A 53 -4.99 -0.18 3.69
C PHE A 53 -5.73 -0.56 4.96
N GLU A 54 -6.84 -1.28 4.82
CA GLU A 54 -7.46 -1.98 5.94
C GLU A 54 -6.69 -3.28 6.19
N ALA A 55 -6.11 -3.42 7.38
CA ALA A 55 -5.55 -4.66 7.88
C ALA A 55 -6.53 -5.30 8.87
N ASP A 56 -6.90 -6.55 8.61
CA ASP A 56 -7.50 -7.38 9.65
C ASP A 56 -6.42 -7.70 10.70
N ASP A 57 -6.79 -7.70 11.98
CA ASP A 57 -5.89 -7.86 13.14
C ASP A 57 -5.09 -9.19 13.16
N THR A 58 -5.30 -10.06 12.17
CA THR A 58 -4.53 -11.28 11.93
C THR A 58 -3.17 -10.97 11.32
N GLU A 59 -2.19 -10.77 12.21
CA GLU A 59 -0.73 -10.79 11.97
C GLU A 59 -0.11 -9.64 11.15
N TYR A 60 -0.07 -8.45 11.76
CA TYR A 60 1.03 -7.50 11.53
C TYR A 60 2.06 -7.66 12.67
N ASN A 61 2.88 -8.71 12.61
CA ASN A 61 4.10 -8.81 13.42
C ASN A 61 5.16 -7.89 12.79
N ILE A 62 5.05 -6.60 13.05
CA ILE A 62 6.21 -5.72 12.93
C ILE A 62 7.13 -6.15 14.06
N HIS A 63 8.33 -6.66 13.76
CA HIS A 63 9.36 -6.84 14.77
C HIS A 63 9.62 -5.47 15.43
N GLU A 64 8.98 -5.22 16.57
CA GLU A 64 9.47 -4.29 17.56
C GLU A 64 10.83 -4.84 18.00
N ASN A 65 11.90 -4.28 17.44
CA ASN A 65 13.22 -4.43 18.01
C ASN A 65 13.15 -3.77 19.39
N ASN A 66 13.05 -4.59 20.42
CA ASN A 66 13.29 -4.15 21.79
C ASN A 66 14.80 -3.98 21.95
N ASP A 67 15.21 -2.73 22.18
CA ASP A 67 16.53 -2.34 22.69
C ASP A 67 16.93 -3.11 23.96
#